data_AF-A0A518WL40-F1
#
_entry.id   AF-A0A518WL40-F1
#
_cell.length_a   1.000
_cell.length_b   1.000
_cell.length_c   1.000
_cell.angle_alpha   90.00
_cell.angle_beta   90.00
_cell.angle_gamma   90.00
#
_symmetry.space_group_name_H-M   'P 1'
#
loop_
_entity.id
_entity.type
_entity.pdbx_description
1 polymer ?
#
loop_
_entity_poly.entity_id
_entity_poly.type
_entity_poly.pdbx_seq_one_letter_code
_entity_poly.pdbx_strand_id
1 'polypeptide(L)'
;MTARTETAVRLVILLAIGTMAGAAAFTHVHDLSVAHGQPDWIGWANAVAVELMTIYLGLELRARRRTGRPVGLVGSLLVAFALLSLAAQVAEAEPSVWGWTVAAVPSLAFLALVKVVLSNAPAVPPAPEPDQPPGDWYGVPEQATTEPERPADPVPPAVPVPAAISAPAAVLPPRVVPSNRPHVVGIIR
;
A
#
# COMPACT_ATOMS: atom_id res chain seq x y z
N MET A 1 12.01 0.19 35.03
CA MET A 1 12.16 -0.40 33.67
C MET A 1 12.00 0.74 32.67
N THR A 2 12.93 0.94 31.73
CA THR A 2 12.79 2.03 30.75
C THR A 2 11.76 1.66 29.69
N ALA A 3 11.09 2.64 29.07
CA ALA A 3 10.12 2.40 27.99
C ALA A 3 10.70 1.52 26.87
N ARG A 4 12.00 1.67 26.56
CA ARG A 4 12.72 0.83 25.60
C ARG A 4 12.83 -0.63 26.05
N THR A 5 13.06 -0.88 27.33
CA THR A 5 13.10 -2.23 27.91
C THR A 5 11.72 -2.89 27.84
N GLU A 6 10.64 -2.14 28.12
CA GLU A 6 9.27 -2.63 28.02
C GLU A 6 8.88 -3.01 26.58
N THR A 7 9.21 -2.16 25.62
CA THR A 7 9.01 -2.48 24.20
C THR A 7 9.82 -3.70 23.77
N ALA A 8 11.09 -3.80 24.17
CA ALA A 8 11.93 -4.96 23.84
C ALA A 8 11.34 -6.25 24.41
N VAL A 9 10.92 -6.26 25.68
CA VAL A 9 10.28 -7.42 26.30
C VAL A 9 8.99 -7.81 25.58
N ARG A 10 8.13 -6.83 25.24
CA ARG A 10 6.91 -7.10 24.45
C ARG A 10 7.22 -7.73 23.11
N LEU A 11 8.23 -7.22 22.39
CA LEU A 11 8.63 -7.78 21.10
C LEU A 11 9.17 -9.20 21.24
N VAL A 12 9.97 -9.49 22.25
CA VAL A 12 10.49 -10.84 22.50
C VAL A 12 9.34 -11.82 22.78
N ILE A 13 8.39 -11.44 23.64
CA ILE A 13 7.21 -12.27 23.94
C ILE A 13 6.41 -12.55 22.67
N LEU A 14 6.15 -11.50 21.88
CA LEU A 14 5.41 -11.60 20.62
C LEU A 14 6.13 -12.49 19.60
N LEU A 15 7.45 -12.36 19.46
CA LEU A 15 8.25 -13.22 18.58
C LEU A 15 8.25 -14.68 19.04
N ALA A 16 8.35 -14.93 20.36
CA ALA A 16 8.31 -16.28 20.90
C ALA A 16 6.96 -16.96 20.64
N ILE A 17 5.85 -16.29 20.99
CA ILE A 17 4.50 -16.79 20.71
C ILE A 17 4.31 -17.00 19.21
N GLY A 18 4.76 -16.05 18.39
CA GLY A 18 4.67 -16.11 16.94
C GLY A 18 5.38 -17.25 16.29
N THR A 19 6.59 -17.52 16.74
CA THR A 19 7.41 -18.60 16.20
C THR A 19 6.76 -19.94 16.51
N MET A 20 6.28 -20.14 17.73
CA MET A 20 5.58 -21.37 18.13
C MET A 20 4.24 -21.55 17.41
N ALA A 21 3.42 -20.49 17.39
CA ALA A 21 2.12 -20.51 16.75
C ALA A 21 2.24 -20.66 15.22
N GLY A 22 3.23 -20.00 14.62
CA GLY A 22 3.59 -20.16 13.22
C GLY A 22 4.04 -21.58 12.93
N ALA A 23 4.99 -22.14 13.68
CA ALA A 23 5.44 -23.52 13.49
C ALA A 23 4.26 -24.51 13.50
N ALA A 24 3.34 -24.38 14.47
CA ALA A 24 2.14 -25.20 14.54
C ALA A 24 1.20 -25.01 13.34
N ALA A 25 0.97 -23.77 12.89
CA ALA A 25 0.12 -23.51 11.74
C ALA A 25 0.67 -24.16 10.46
N PHE A 26 1.99 -24.03 10.22
CA PHE A 26 2.63 -24.63 9.06
C PHE A 26 2.60 -26.16 9.11
N THR A 27 2.84 -26.78 10.29
CA THR A 27 2.80 -28.24 10.43
C THR A 27 1.40 -28.80 10.19
N HIS A 28 0.35 -28.15 10.70
CA HIS A 28 -1.02 -28.64 10.47
C HIS A 28 -1.45 -28.51 8.99
N VAL A 29 -1.06 -27.44 8.28
CA VAL A 29 -1.37 -27.37 6.83
C VAL A 29 -0.59 -28.42 6.04
N HIS A 30 0.65 -28.69 6.44
CA HIS A 30 1.48 -29.76 5.87
C HIS A 30 0.86 -31.14 6.11
N ASP A 31 0.59 -31.47 7.37
CA ASP A 31 0.11 -32.78 7.80
C ASP A 31 -1.27 -33.06 7.21
N LEU A 32 -2.17 -32.07 7.20
CA LEU A 32 -3.45 -32.17 6.50
C LEU A 32 -3.27 -32.43 5.00
N SER A 33 -2.34 -31.74 4.32
CA SER A 33 -2.09 -31.93 2.88
C SER A 33 -1.60 -33.35 2.60
N VAL A 34 -0.64 -33.84 3.40
CA VAL A 34 -0.08 -35.19 3.25
C VAL A 34 -1.12 -36.25 3.57
N ALA A 35 -1.94 -36.05 4.61
CA ALA A 35 -3.06 -36.93 4.95
C ALA A 35 -4.08 -37.05 3.81
N HIS A 36 -4.17 -36.05 2.94
CA HIS A 36 -5.05 -36.03 1.76
C HIS A 36 -4.33 -36.43 0.45
N GLY A 37 -3.20 -37.12 0.55
CA GLY A 37 -2.54 -37.75 -0.59
C GLY A 37 -1.54 -36.86 -1.34
N GLN A 38 -1.18 -35.69 -0.79
CA GLN A 38 -0.09 -34.91 -1.35
C GLN A 38 1.28 -35.50 -0.93
N PRO A 39 2.29 -35.48 -1.82
CA PRO A 39 3.67 -35.73 -1.43
C PRO A 39 4.14 -34.75 -0.34
N ASP A 40 5.06 -35.19 0.52
CA ASP A 40 5.61 -34.42 1.65
C ASP A 40 6.09 -33.00 1.24
N TRP A 41 6.87 -32.91 0.17
CA TRP A 41 7.35 -31.61 -0.33
C TRP A 41 6.21 -30.69 -0.82
N ILE A 42 5.11 -31.26 -1.35
CA ILE A 42 3.92 -30.50 -1.75
C ILE A 42 3.14 -30.06 -0.51
N GLY A 43 3.10 -30.87 0.54
CA GLY A 43 2.54 -30.46 1.84
C GLY A 43 3.23 -29.20 2.36
N TRP A 44 4.55 -29.14 2.30
CA TRP A 44 5.31 -27.96 2.71
C TRP A 44 5.07 -26.76 1.80
N ALA A 45 5.00 -26.99 0.48
CA ALA A 45 4.69 -25.93 -0.47
C ALA A 45 3.29 -25.33 -0.23
N ASN A 46 2.28 -26.17 0.06
CA ASN A 46 0.93 -25.73 0.40
C ASN A 46 0.92 -24.93 1.70
N ALA A 47 1.59 -25.42 2.74
CA ALA A 47 1.72 -24.71 4.01
C ALA A 47 2.32 -23.31 3.81
N VAL A 48 3.46 -23.23 3.11
CA VAL A 48 4.11 -21.95 2.79
C VAL A 48 3.20 -21.03 1.99
N ALA A 49 2.51 -21.56 0.97
CA ALA A 49 1.61 -20.76 0.14
C ALA A 49 0.45 -20.16 0.94
N VAL A 50 -0.21 -20.96 1.78
CA VAL A 50 -1.36 -20.52 2.58
C VAL A 50 -0.95 -19.48 3.62
N GLU A 51 0.12 -19.75 4.36
CA GLU A 51 0.56 -18.90 5.47
C GLU A 51 1.18 -17.58 4.97
N LEU A 52 2.07 -17.63 3.97
CA LEU A 52 2.66 -16.42 3.41
C LEU A 52 1.65 -15.56 2.66
N MET A 53 0.68 -16.17 1.97
CA MET A 53 -0.39 -15.42 1.31
C MET A 53 -1.25 -14.68 2.33
N THR A 54 -1.53 -15.27 3.49
CA THR A 54 -2.24 -14.60 4.60
C THR A 54 -1.50 -13.34 5.06
N ILE A 55 -0.18 -13.44 5.28
CA ILE A 55 0.65 -12.29 5.68
C ILE A 55 0.68 -11.22 4.58
N TYR A 56 0.92 -11.63 3.33
CA TYR A 56 0.97 -10.74 2.17
C TYR A 56 -0.35 -9.98 1.98
N LEU A 57 -1.49 -10.67 2.05
CA LEU A 57 -2.80 -10.04 1.92
C LEU A 57 -3.08 -9.07 3.08
N GLY A 58 -2.58 -9.36 4.28
CA GLY A 58 -2.61 -8.40 5.40
C GLY A 58 -1.81 -7.13 5.14
N LEU A 59 -0.62 -7.27 4.56
CA LEU A 59 0.22 -6.14 4.13
C LEU A 59 -0.45 -5.32 3.02
N GLU A 60 -0.95 -5.97 1.98
CA GLU A 60 -1.64 -5.33 0.87
C GLU A 60 -2.93 -4.64 1.33
N LEU A 61 -3.69 -5.26 2.23
CA LEU A 61 -4.88 -4.67 2.84
C LEU A 61 -4.53 -3.37 3.57
N ARG A 62 -3.44 -3.38 4.34
CA ARG A 62 -2.93 -2.18 5.04
C ARG A 62 -2.50 -1.10 4.04
N ALA A 63 -1.76 -1.47 3.00
CA ALA A 63 -1.30 -0.56 1.96
C ALA A 63 -2.50 0.13 1.26
N ARG A 64 -3.51 -0.65 0.86
CA ARG A 64 -4.71 -0.11 0.22
C ARG A 64 -5.51 0.81 1.12
N ARG A 65 -5.64 0.49 2.41
CA ARG A 65 -6.30 1.37 3.40
C ARG A 65 -5.59 2.72 3.52
N ARG A 66 -4.26 2.75 3.45
CA ARG A 66 -3.49 3.99 3.52
C ARG A 66 -3.65 4.88 2.28
N THR A 67 -3.84 4.28 1.11
CA THR A 67 -3.96 5.01 -0.17
C THR A 67 -5.41 5.17 -0.64
N GLY A 68 -6.41 4.89 0.20
CA GLY A 68 -7.83 4.96 -0.17
C GLY A 68 -8.27 3.99 -1.28
N ARG A 69 -7.50 2.94 -1.56
CA ARG A 69 -7.79 1.95 -2.62
C ARG A 69 -8.84 0.93 -2.14
N PRO A 70 -9.63 0.33 -3.06
CA PRO A 70 -10.65 -0.64 -2.70
C PRO A 70 -10.06 -1.90 -2.04
N VAL A 71 -10.62 -2.25 -0.89
CA VAL A 71 -10.14 -3.35 -0.02
C VAL A 71 -10.93 -4.65 -0.14
N GLY A 72 -12.08 -4.65 -0.83
CA GLY A 72 -13.03 -5.77 -0.82
C GLY A 72 -12.41 -7.12 -1.15
N LEU A 73 -11.86 -7.27 -2.36
CA LEU A 73 -11.26 -8.53 -2.82
C LEU A 73 -10.05 -8.96 -1.96
N VAL A 74 -9.19 -8.02 -1.56
CA VAL A 74 -8.02 -8.35 -0.74
C VAL A 74 -8.44 -8.79 0.66
N GLY A 75 -9.44 -8.11 1.24
CA GLY A 75 -10.02 -8.49 2.52
C GLY A 75 -10.70 -9.85 2.46
N SER A 76 -11.44 -10.16 1.39
CA SER A 76 -12.09 -11.48 1.25
C SER A 76 -11.08 -12.60 1.06
N LEU A 77 -10.04 -12.39 0.26
CA LEU A 77 -8.94 -13.35 0.12
C LEU A 77 -8.21 -13.54 1.46
N LEU A 78 -7.94 -12.47 2.21
CA LEU A 78 -7.29 -12.56 3.51
C LEU A 78 -8.09 -13.45 4.46
N VAL A 79 -9.40 -13.24 4.53
CA VAL A 79 -10.30 -14.05 5.35
C VAL A 79 -10.30 -15.51 4.87
N ALA A 80 -10.35 -15.75 3.56
CA ALA A 80 -10.35 -17.10 3.01
C ALA A 80 -9.07 -17.89 3.37
N PHE A 81 -7.88 -17.28 3.20
CA PHE A 81 -6.61 -17.92 3.55
C PHE A 81 -6.46 -18.12 5.07
N ALA A 82 -6.90 -17.15 5.87
CA ALA A 82 -6.92 -17.30 7.33
C ALA A 82 -7.85 -18.45 7.79
N LEU A 83 -9.01 -18.60 7.15
CA LEU A 83 -9.93 -19.72 7.41
C LEU A 83 -9.37 -21.06 6.96
N LEU A 84 -8.61 -21.10 5.85
CA LEU A 84 -7.95 -22.32 5.39
C LEU A 84 -6.87 -22.78 6.38
N SER A 85 -6.06 -21.85 6.90
CA SER A 85 -5.09 -22.13 7.97
C SER A 85 -5.77 -22.65 9.24
N LEU A 86 -6.86 -22.01 9.66
CA LEU A 86 -7.64 -22.44 10.83
C LEU A 86 -8.27 -23.83 10.61
N ALA A 87 -8.81 -24.08 9.41
CA ALA A 87 -9.44 -25.35 9.08
C ALA A 87 -8.45 -26.52 9.16
N ALA A 88 -7.18 -26.31 8.82
CA ALA A 88 -6.15 -27.35 8.97
C ALA A 88 -6.02 -27.83 10.42
N GLN A 89 -5.97 -26.88 11.36
CA GLN A 89 -5.85 -27.18 12.78
C GLN A 89 -7.11 -27.88 13.31
N VAL A 90 -8.29 -27.42 12.88
CA VAL A 90 -9.58 -28.03 13.26
C VAL A 90 -9.75 -29.44 12.69
N ALA A 91 -9.27 -29.68 11.47
CA ALA A 91 -9.39 -30.97 10.79
C ALA A 91 -8.55 -32.08 11.44
N GLU A 92 -7.41 -31.74 12.04
CA GLU A 92 -6.55 -32.69 12.75
C GLU A 92 -6.94 -32.90 14.22
N ALA A 93 -7.78 -32.01 14.76
CA ALA A 93 -8.21 -32.08 16.14
C ALA A 93 -9.21 -33.23 16.38
N GLU A 94 -9.33 -33.63 17.65
CA GLU A 94 -10.42 -34.50 18.09
C GLU A 94 -11.77 -33.89 17.69
N PRO A 95 -12.73 -34.67 17.12
CA PRO A 95 -14.02 -34.17 16.64
C PRO A 95 -14.97 -33.89 17.81
N SER A 96 -14.60 -32.93 18.65
CA SER A 96 -15.35 -32.44 19.78
C SER A 96 -15.32 -30.92 19.81
N VAL A 97 -16.33 -30.30 20.44
CA VAL A 97 -16.38 -28.83 20.60
C VAL A 97 -15.11 -28.30 21.26
N TRP A 98 -14.59 -29.03 22.25
CA TRP A 98 -13.35 -28.66 22.93
C TRP A 98 -12.11 -28.90 22.08
N GLY A 99 -12.05 -30.00 21.32
CA GLY A 99 -10.97 -30.27 20.38
C GLY A 99 -10.81 -29.14 19.37
N TRP A 100 -11.91 -28.73 18.72
CA TRP A 100 -11.90 -27.62 17.76
C TRP A 100 -11.58 -26.27 18.39
N THR A 101 -12.09 -26.00 19.59
CA THR A 101 -11.85 -24.73 20.29
C THR A 101 -10.38 -24.59 20.68
N VAL A 102 -9.78 -25.64 21.24
CA VAL A 102 -8.36 -25.64 21.64
C VAL A 102 -7.47 -25.62 20.40
N ALA A 103 -7.82 -26.35 19.35
CA ALA A 103 -7.09 -26.36 18.09
C ALA A 103 -7.09 -25.00 17.36
N ALA A 104 -8.07 -24.12 17.60
CA ALA A 104 -8.08 -22.78 17.02
C ALA A 104 -7.06 -21.82 17.66
N VAL A 105 -6.58 -22.12 18.87
CA VAL A 105 -5.75 -21.20 19.67
C VAL A 105 -4.44 -20.80 18.97
N PRO A 106 -3.65 -21.72 18.38
CA PRO A 106 -2.41 -21.34 17.69
C PRO A 106 -2.67 -20.39 16.52
N SER A 107 -3.64 -20.72 15.66
CA SER A 107 -4.07 -19.88 14.53
C SER A 107 -4.44 -18.46 14.97
N LEU A 108 -5.27 -18.34 16.01
CA LEU A 108 -5.71 -17.04 16.53
C LEU A 108 -4.56 -16.24 17.14
N ALA A 109 -3.66 -16.90 17.86
CA ALA A 109 -2.47 -16.27 18.42
C ALA A 109 -1.54 -15.74 17.30
N PHE A 110 -1.35 -16.54 16.23
CA PHE A 110 -0.56 -16.13 15.07
C PHE A 110 -1.18 -14.94 14.34
N LEU A 111 -2.48 -14.97 14.04
CA LEU A 111 -3.19 -13.86 13.40
C LEU A 111 -3.14 -12.59 14.24
N ALA A 112 -3.31 -12.71 15.57
CA ALA A 112 -3.18 -11.59 16.48
C ALA A 112 -1.76 -10.98 16.44
N LEU A 113 -0.72 -11.83 16.43
CA LEU A 113 0.64 -11.37 16.28
C LEU A 113 0.87 -10.68 14.94
N VAL A 114 0.49 -11.32 13.82
CA VAL A 114 0.65 -10.75 12.48
C VAL A 114 -0.02 -9.38 12.45
N LYS A 115 -1.24 -9.25 12.97
CA LYS A 115 -1.92 -7.96 13.11
C LYS A 115 -1.11 -6.96 13.93
N VAL A 116 -0.57 -7.35 15.08
CA VAL A 116 0.23 -6.47 15.95
C VAL A 116 1.51 -5.99 15.24
N VAL A 117 2.26 -6.92 14.63
CA VAL A 117 3.48 -6.62 13.86
C VAL A 117 3.15 -5.69 12.69
N LEU A 118 2.11 -6.02 11.92
CA LEU A 118 1.64 -5.20 10.81
C LEU A 118 1.13 -3.84 11.27
N SER A 119 0.53 -3.71 12.46
CA SER A 119 0.04 -2.42 12.97
C SER A 119 1.18 -1.51 13.44
N ASN A 120 2.21 -2.08 14.06
CA ASN A 120 3.34 -1.35 14.64
C ASN A 120 4.47 -1.01 13.66
N ALA A 121 4.42 -1.50 12.41
CA ALA A 121 5.44 -1.17 11.41
C ALA A 121 5.43 0.35 11.10
N PRO A 122 6.58 1.06 11.19
CA PRO A 122 6.69 2.49 10.89
C PRO A 122 6.07 2.84 9.53
N ALA A 123 5.43 4.00 9.42
CA ALA A 123 5.07 4.53 8.11
C ALA A 123 6.38 4.86 7.39
N VAL A 124 6.66 4.17 6.27
CA VAL A 124 7.71 4.60 5.35
C VAL A 124 7.24 5.93 4.77
N PRO A 125 7.98 7.04 4.92
CA PRO A 125 7.64 8.29 4.26
C PRO A 125 7.55 8.04 2.75
N PRO A 126 6.57 8.63 2.03
CA PRO A 126 6.55 8.54 0.59
C PRO A 126 7.91 8.98 0.04
N ALA A 127 8.45 8.20 -0.90
CA ALA A 127 9.66 8.58 -1.61
C ALA A 127 9.43 9.96 -2.27
N PRO A 128 10.45 10.84 -2.33
CA PRO A 128 10.34 12.09 -3.07
C PRO A 128 9.89 11.77 -4.50
N GLU A 129 8.80 12.38 -4.92
CA GLU A 129 8.28 12.25 -6.28
C GLU A 129 9.33 12.83 -7.26
N PRO A 130 9.72 12.11 -8.33
CA PRO A 130 10.80 12.55 -9.22
C PRO A 130 10.54 13.85 -10.01
N ASP A 131 9.40 14.51 -9.85
CA ASP A 131 8.97 15.63 -10.69
C ASP A 131 8.87 16.96 -9.93
N GLN A 132 9.83 17.23 -9.02
CA GLN A 132 10.07 18.59 -8.59
C GLN A 132 11.07 19.23 -9.57
N PRO A 133 10.69 20.21 -10.42
CA PRO A 133 11.65 20.93 -11.24
C PRO A 133 12.71 21.55 -10.32
N PRO A 134 14.01 21.60 -10.73
CA PRO A 134 15.05 22.15 -9.89
C PRO A 134 14.64 23.55 -9.44
N GLY A 135 14.40 23.72 -8.14
CA GLY A 135 14.16 25.03 -7.57
C GLY A 135 15.39 25.88 -7.83
N ASP A 136 15.15 27.06 -8.41
CA ASP A 136 16.16 28.04 -8.77
C ASP A 136 16.94 28.47 -7.53
N TRP A 137 18.09 27.84 -7.30
CA TRP A 137 19.05 28.22 -6.25
C TRP A 137 19.87 29.44 -6.69
N TYR A 138 19.20 30.56 -6.95
CA TYR A 138 19.81 31.89 -6.94
C TYR A 138 18.81 32.90 -6.36
N GLY A 139 18.95 33.13 -5.06
CA GLY A 139 18.21 34.14 -4.33
C GLY A 139 18.90 34.40 -3.01
N VAL A 140 20.12 34.95 -3.07
CA VAL A 140 20.69 35.64 -1.91
C VAL A 140 19.74 36.80 -1.58
N PRO A 141 19.22 36.93 -0.35
CA PRO A 141 18.34 38.04 -0.02
C PRO A 141 19.18 39.32 0.09
N GLU A 142 19.08 40.20 -0.89
CA GLU A 142 19.50 41.58 -0.73
C GLU A 142 18.51 42.27 0.22
N GLN A 143 18.93 42.47 1.46
CA GLN A 143 18.18 43.22 2.46
C GLN A 143 18.01 44.65 1.97
N ALA A 144 16.82 44.97 1.47
CA ALA A 144 16.40 46.35 1.28
C ALA A 144 16.23 47.01 2.66
N THR A 145 17.26 47.74 3.11
CA THR A 145 17.12 48.73 4.18
C THR A 145 16.39 49.94 3.59
N THR A 146 15.14 50.12 4.02
CA THR A 146 14.36 51.34 3.84
C THR A 146 15.00 52.48 4.63
N GLU A 147 15.50 53.50 3.93
CA GLU A 147 15.89 54.79 4.52
C GLU A 147 14.87 55.88 4.12
N PRO A 148 14.48 56.81 5.02
CA PRO A 148 13.27 57.63 4.86
C PRO A 148 13.44 58.88 3.99
N GLU A 149 12.31 59.26 3.41
CA GLU A 149 11.98 60.36 2.50
C GLU A 149 12.38 61.79 2.95
N ARG A 150 12.91 62.60 2.01
CA ARG A 150 12.90 64.08 2.05
C ARG A 150 13.17 64.70 0.65
N PRO A 151 12.75 65.95 0.37
CA PRO A 151 11.45 66.37 -0.15
C PRO A 151 11.53 66.86 -1.62
N ALA A 152 10.35 67.03 -2.22
CA ALA A 152 10.08 67.32 -3.64
C ALA A 152 10.62 68.66 -4.19
N ASP A 153 10.84 68.69 -5.52
CA ASP A 153 10.78 69.88 -6.39
C ASP A 153 10.75 69.45 -7.89
N PRO A 154 10.33 70.29 -8.87
CA PRO A 154 9.04 70.17 -9.57
C PRO A 154 9.07 69.65 -11.04
N VAL A 155 7.88 69.25 -11.53
CA VAL A 155 7.51 68.72 -12.87
C VAL A 155 7.44 69.83 -13.94
N PRO A 156 7.78 69.56 -15.24
CA PRO A 156 6.77 69.62 -16.33
C PRO A 156 7.07 68.69 -17.55
N PRO A 157 6.19 68.58 -18.57
CA PRO A 157 4.88 67.93 -18.62
C PRO A 157 4.85 66.70 -19.56
N ALA A 158 3.79 65.91 -19.46
CA ALA A 158 3.48 64.75 -20.32
C ALA A 158 3.16 65.15 -21.77
N VAL A 159 3.58 64.31 -22.72
CA VAL A 159 3.20 64.39 -24.14
C VAL A 159 2.34 63.15 -24.49
N PRO A 160 1.23 63.26 -25.23
CA PRO A 160 0.21 62.22 -25.32
C PRO A 160 0.48 61.18 -26.42
N VAL A 161 -0.07 59.99 -26.19
CA VAL A 161 -0.18 58.83 -27.09
C VAL A 161 -0.99 59.17 -28.36
N PRO A 162 -0.69 58.57 -29.52
CA PRO A 162 -1.72 58.28 -30.51
C PRO A 162 -2.00 56.78 -30.59
N ALA A 163 -3.27 56.45 -30.40
CA ALA A 163 -3.87 55.17 -30.77
C ALA A 163 -3.86 55.01 -32.31
N ALA A 164 -3.57 53.81 -32.80
CA ALA A 164 -3.78 53.45 -34.20
C ALA A 164 -4.37 52.04 -34.32
N ILE A 165 -5.72 52.01 -34.38
CA ILE A 165 -6.61 51.33 -35.35
C ILE A 165 -6.51 49.78 -35.53
N SER A 166 -7.70 49.18 -35.43
CA SER A 166 -8.08 47.77 -35.50
C SER A 166 -7.94 47.04 -36.86
N ALA A 167 -7.67 45.72 -36.78
CA ALA A 167 -8.28 44.57 -37.52
C ALA A 167 -7.98 44.38 -39.04
N PRO A 168 -8.08 43.15 -39.63
CA PRO A 168 -8.94 42.03 -39.20
C PRO A 168 -8.36 40.60 -39.21
N ALA A 169 -9.19 39.71 -38.66
CA ALA A 169 -9.03 38.28 -38.49
C ALA A 169 -8.99 37.49 -39.81
N ALA A 170 -8.18 36.43 -39.85
CA ALA A 170 -8.28 35.35 -40.82
C ALA A 170 -8.66 34.06 -40.09
N VAL A 171 -9.89 33.60 -40.34
CA VAL A 171 -10.45 32.31 -39.95
C VAL A 171 -9.97 31.26 -40.96
N LEU A 172 -9.48 30.10 -40.49
CA LEU A 172 -9.33 28.90 -41.31
C LEU A 172 -9.96 27.67 -40.60
N PRO A 173 -10.64 26.78 -41.35
CA PRO A 173 -11.55 25.75 -40.82
C PRO A 173 -10.86 24.48 -40.27
N PRO A 174 -11.58 23.63 -39.49
CA PRO A 174 -11.01 22.46 -38.84
C PRO A 174 -10.75 21.31 -39.83
N ARG A 175 -9.58 20.67 -39.69
CA ARG A 175 -9.20 19.46 -40.44
C ARG A 175 -9.64 18.22 -39.66
N VAL A 176 -10.61 17.50 -40.23
CA VAL A 176 -11.06 16.18 -39.76
C VAL A 176 -10.03 15.11 -40.16
N VAL A 177 -9.61 14.27 -39.23
CA VAL A 177 -8.80 13.07 -39.49
C VAL A 177 -9.65 11.83 -39.17
N PRO A 178 -9.82 10.88 -40.10
CA PRO A 178 -10.68 9.71 -39.91
C PRO A 178 -10.06 8.67 -38.97
N SER A 179 -10.93 8.04 -38.18
CA SER A 179 -10.65 6.91 -37.29
C SER A 179 -10.45 5.62 -38.10
N ASN A 180 -9.28 4.99 -38.00
CA ASN A 180 -9.01 3.68 -38.59
C ASN A 180 -9.08 2.59 -37.50
N ARG A 181 -10.23 1.91 -37.40
CA ARG A 181 -10.38 0.65 -36.64
C ARG A 181 -10.19 -0.52 -37.61
N PRO A 182 -9.29 -1.49 -37.35
CA PRO A 182 -9.26 -2.72 -38.12
C PRO A 182 -10.44 -3.63 -37.73
N HIS A 183 -11.12 -4.14 -38.76
CA HIS A 183 -12.21 -5.10 -38.68
C HIS A 183 -11.71 -6.50 -38.27
N VAL A 184 -12.41 -7.12 -37.33
CA VAL A 184 -12.32 -8.55 -37.01
C VAL A 184 -12.95 -9.34 -38.17
N VAL A 185 -12.18 -10.24 -38.79
CA VAL A 185 -12.70 -11.28 -39.68
C VAL A 185 -12.53 -12.61 -38.98
N GLY A 186 -13.66 -13.22 -38.61
CA GLY A 186 -13.71 -14.60 -38.15
C GLY A 186 -13.45 -15.56 -39.30
N ILE A 187 -12.70 -16.63 -39.02
CA ILE A 187 -12.61 -17.79 -39.89
C ILE A 187 -13.06 -19.00 -39.08
N ILE A 188 -14.16 -19.57 -39.54
CA ILE A 188 -14.70 -20.87 -39.16
C ILE A 188 -13.93 -21.91 -39.97
N ARG A 189 -13.34 -22.91 -39.30
CA ARG A 189 -13.28 -24.32 -39.74
C ARG A 189 -12.69 -25.19 -38.64
#